data_AF-A0A8X7RVE3-F1
#
_entry.id   AF-A0A8X7RVE3-F1
#
_cell.length_a   1.000
_cell.length_b   1.000
_cell.length_c   1.000
_cell.angle_alpha   90.00
_cell.angle_beta   90.00
_cell.angle_gamma   90.00
#
_symmetry.space_group_name_H-M   'P 1'
#
loop_
_entity.id
_entity.type
_entity.pdbx_description
1 polymer ?
#
loop_
_entity_poly.entity_id
_entity_poly.type
_entity_poly.pdbx_seq_one_letter_code
_entity_poly.pdbx_strand_id
1 'polypeptide(L)'
;MIQDQQKLTQDLLSLIPNVVREMPPISASETDCLVSTTLCLYDPTWPKSSDDTEIYCGPGGNTGTEEKDNSLMKLKLLSNEGRQEEEQYGVSTELTLFTDPWTIKKKLTISDRSRQNCLLLNPRTVHSHIVRYLPEVNQKMVHEGSGLTVDVYDHNTHTTHQMLLTKLTKGGSYVLSGG
;
A
#
# COMPACT_ATOMS: atom_id res chain seq x y z
N MET A 1 2.65 48.42 29.48
CA MET A 1 1.36 47.69 29.36
C MET A 1 1.60 46.18 29.23
N ILE A 2 2.41 45.58 30.11
CA ILE A 2 2.83 44.15 30.02
C ILE A 2 2.23 43.32 31.18
N GLN A 3 1.46 43.93 32.08
CA GLN A 3 0.95 43.28 33.28
C GLN A 3 -0.33 42.44 33.10
N ASP A 4 -1.04 42.56 31.96
CA ASP A 4 -2.31 41.85 31.76
C ASP A 4 -2.18 40.44 31.18
N GLN A 5 -1.07 40.12 30.51
CA GLN A 5 -0.87 38.80 29.88
C GLN A 5 -0.35 37.74 30.86
N GLN A 6 0.35 38.16 31.92
CA GLN A 6 0.81 37.22 32.97
C GLN A 6 -0.32 36.81 33.91
N LYS A 7 -1.34 37.65 34.11
CA LYS A 7 -2.48 37.31 34.97
C LYS A 7 -3.38 36.26 34.32
N LEU A 8 -3.63 36.37 33.02
CA LEU A 8 -4.45 35.41 32.27
C LEU A 8 -3.86 33.99 32.20
N THR A 9 -2.54 33.87 32.27
CA THR A 9 -1.84 32.57 32.19
C THR A 9 -1.77 31.84 33.54
N GLN A 10 -1.83 32.56 34.66
CA GLN A 10 -1.91 31.96 35.99
C GLN A 10 -3.32 31.49 36.34
N ASP A 11 -4.36 32.20 35.87
CA ASP A 11 -5.76 31.86 36.13
C ASP A 11 -6.24 30.63 35.32
N LEU A 12 -5.60 30.29 34.18
CA LEU A 12 -5.93 29.09 33.40
C LEU A 12 -5.28 27.80 33.94
N LEU A 13 -4.20 27.88 34.71
CA LEU A 13 -3.50 26.72 35.28
C LEU A 13 -4.08 26.30 36.64
N SER A 14 -4.88 27.16 37.30
CA SER A 14 -5.55 26.86 38.57
C SER A 14 -6.86 26.09 38.40
N LEU A 15 -7.35 25.92 37.17
CA LEU A 15 -8.62 25.24 36.86
C LEU A 15 -8.47 23.76 36.49
N ILE A 16 -7.25 23.19 36.62
CA ILE A 16 -7.02 21.76 36.40
C ILE A 16 -7.25 21.05 37.74
N PRO A 17 -8.32 20.24 37.89
CA PRO A 17 -8.48 19.44 39.09
C PRO A 17 -7.38 18.38 39.16
N ASN A 18 -6.47 18.55 40.14
CA ASN A 18 -5.55 17.51 40.59
C ASN A 18 -6.37 16.37 41.20
N VAL A 19 -6.75 15.39 40.38
CA VAL A 19 -7.23 14.08 40.87
C VAL A 19 -6.12 13.07 40.63
N VAL A 20 -5.10 13.14 41.48
CA VAL A 20 -4.24 11.97 41.74
C VAL A 20 -5.01 11.12 42.73
N ARG A 21 -5.77 10.14 42.24
CA ARG A 21 -6.14 9.00 43.08
C ARG A 21 -4.92 8.09 43.10
N GLU A 22 -4.20 8.12 44.22
CA GLU A 22 -3.25 7.08 44.60
C GLU A 22 -3.99 5.73 44.52
N MET A 23 -3.61 4.91 43.54
CA MET A 23 -4.11 3.55 43.39
C MET A 23 -3.26 2.63 44.27
N PRO A 24 -3.85 1.76 45.10
CA PRO A 24 -3.06 0.81 45.89
C PRO A 24 -2.28 -0.13 44.95
N PRO A 25 -1.07 -0.57 45.32
CA PRO A 25 -0.30 -1.50 44.51
C PRO A 25 -1.10 -2.79 44.35
N ILE A 26 -1.49 -3.08 43.11
CA ILE A 26 -2.12 -4.34 42.75
C ILE A 26 -1.03 -5.40 42.90
N SER A 27 -1.18 -6.27 43.89
CA SER A 27 -0.36 -7.47 44.02
C SER A 27 -0.47 -8.26 42.72
N ALA A 28 0.60 -8.31 41.94
CA ALA A 28 0.68 -9.15 40.76
C ALA A 28 0.67 -10.62 41.21
N SER A 29 -0.51 -11.23 41.23
CA SER A 29 -0.59 -12.66 40.98
C SER A 29 -0.39 -12.82 39.47
N GLU A 30 0.78 -13.32 39.09
CA GLU A 30 1.04 -13.82 37.74
C GLU A 30 0.06 -14.95 37.44
N THR A 31 -1.10 -14.60 36.91
CA THR A 31 -1.82 -15.50 36.03
C THR A 31 -1.65 -14.95 34.63
N ASP A 32 -0.85 -15.63 33.83
CA ASP A 32 -0.78 -15.41 32.39
C ASP A 32 -2.19 -15.52 31.82
N CYS A 33 -2.87 -14.39 31.65
CA CYS A 33 -4.06 -14.30 30.81
C CYS A 33 -3.60 -14.41 29.36
N LEU A 34 -3.34 -15.63 28.91
CA LEU A 34 -3.20 -15.95 27.50
C LEU A 34 -4.52 -15.59 26.82
N VAL A 35 -4.58 -14.40 26.24
CA VAL A 35 -5.70 -13.97 25.41
C VAL A 35 -5.71 -14.92 24.21
N SER A 36 -6.63 -15.89 24.24
CA SER A 36 -6.77 -16.85 23.15
C SER A 36 -7.23 -16.10 21.90
N THR A 37 -6.41 -16.13 20.85
CA THR A 37 -6.78 -15.64 19.51
C THR A 37 -7.54 -16.70 18.71
N THR A 38 -7.85 -17.84 19.32
CA THR A 38 -8.52 -18.95 18.64
C THR A 38 -10.01 -18.68 18.55
N LEU A 39 -10.48 -18.28 17.35
CA LEU A 39 -11.89 -18.12 17.04
C LEU A 39 -12.53 -19.50 16.86
N CYS A 40 -13.27 -19.98 17.86
CA CYS A 40 -14.03 -21.23 17.75
C CYS A 40 -15.46 -20.92 17.28
N LEU A 41 -15.73 -21.12 15.99
CA LEU A 41 -17.09 -21.12 15.44
C LEU A 41 -17.70 -22.51 15.68
N TYR A 42 -18.17 -22.76 16.89
CA TYR A 42 -18.96 -23.95 17.19
C TYR A 42 -20.40 -23.53 17.47
N ASP A 43 -21.33 -24.09 16.68
CA ASP A 43 -22.77 -23.96 16.92
C ASP A 43 -23.37 -25.36 17.12
N PRO A 44 -24.03 -25.62 18.26
CA PRO A 44 -24.62 -26.91 18.56
C PRO A 44 -25.77 -27.33 17.62
N THR A 45 -26.27 -26.42 16.79
CA THR A 45 -27.28 -26.69 15.76
C THR A 45 -26.70 -27.19 14.43
N TRP A 46 -25.37 -27.25 14.28
CA TRP A 46 -24.74 -27.75 13.08
C TRP A 46 -24.92 -29.26 12.91
N PRO A 47 -25.15 -29.75 11.67
CA PRO A 47 -25.28 -31.17 11.40
C PRO A 47 -23.98 -31.89 11.76
N LYS A 48 -24.05 -32.79 12.74
CA LYS A 48 -22.91 -33.58 13.20
C LYS A 48 -22.56 -34.63 12.15
N SER A 49 -21.35 -34.52 11.59
CA SER A 49 -20.72 -35.60 10.81
C SER A 49 -20.51 -36.80 11.74
N SER A 50 -20.75 -38.02 11.27
CA SER A 50 -20.60 -39.24 12.07
C SER A 50 -19.15 -39.60 12.39
N ASP A 51 -18.18 -38.94 11.76
CA ASP A 51 -16.76 -39.08 12.08
C ASP A 51 -16.31 -37.93 12.98
N ASP A 52 -16.65 -38.04 14.27
CA ASP A 52 -16.10 -37.18 15.33
C ASP A 52 -14.62 -37.53 15.55
N THR A 53 -13.75 -37.09 14.64
CA THR A 53 -12.32 -36.97 14.92
C THR A 53 -12.12 -35.61 15.59
N GLU A 54 -11.62 -35.59 16.83
CA GLU A 54 -11.29 -34.35 17.55
C GLU A 54 -10.46 -33.43 16.64
N ILE A 55 -11.07 -32.33 16.18
CA ILE A 55 -10.36 -31.31 15.43
C ILE A 55 -9.49 -30.53 16.42
N TYR A 56 -8.21 -30.91 16.52
CA TYR A 56 -7.22 -30.19 17.29
C TYR A 56 -6.79 -28.92 16.55
N CYS A 57 -7.24 -27.76 17.04
CA CYS A 57 -6.80 -26.45 16.57
C CYS A 57 -5.48 -26.04 17.25
N GLY A 58 -4.36 -26.64 16.85
CA GLY A 58 -3.02 -26.18 17.20
C GLY A 58 -2.46 -25.18 16.18
N PRO A 59 -1.49 -24.31 16.55
CA PRO A 59 -0.83 -23.44 15.58
C PRO A 59 -0.05 -24.32 14.61
N GLY A 60 -0.57 -24.45 13.38
CA GLY A 60 0.11 -25.15 12.30
C GLY A 60 1.46 -24.49 12.03
N GLY A 61 2.52 -25.32 12.01
CA GLY A 61 3.86 -24.89 11.68
C GLY A 61 3.87 -24.10 10.37
N ASN A 62 4.57 -22.98 10.39
CA ASN A 62 4.80 -22.07 9.29
C ASN A 62 5.66 -22.71 8.18
N THR A 63 5.06 -23.59 7.40
CA THR A 63 5.63 -24.09 6.14
C THR A 63 4.66 -23.81 5.01
N GLY A 64 4.87 -22.74 4.24
CA GLY A 64 4.11 -22.57 3.00
C GLY A 64 3.92 -21.12 2.56
N THR A 65 4.95 -20.51 1.98
CA THR A 65 4.72 -19.38 1.07
C THR A 65 3.84 -19.82 -0.12
N GLU A 66 3.86 -21.11 -0.47
CA GLU A 66 3.10 -21.71 -1.59
C GLU A 66 1.59 -21.87 -1.31
N GLU A 67 1.16 -22.12 -0.07
CA GLU A 67 -0.26 -22.31 0.26
C GLU A 67 -1.09 -21.01 0.17
N LYS A 68 -0.47 -19.87 0.51
CA LYS A 68 -1.10 -18.55 0.40
C LYS A 68 -1.38 -18.18 -1.04
N ASP A 69 -0.45 -18.46 -1.94
CA ASP A 69 -0.59 -18.14 -3.35
C ASP A 69 -1.66 -19.01 -4.03
N ASN A 70 -1.77 -20.30 -3.65
CA ASN A 70 -2.81 -21.20 -4.13
C ASN A 70 -4.22 -20.77 -3.64
N SER A 71 -4.32 -20.39 -2.35
CA SER A 71 -5.58 -19.89 -1.79
C SER A 71 -6.03 -18.59 -2.45
N LEU A 72 -5.10 -17.69 -2.75
CA LEU A 72 -5.42 -16.43 -3.44
C LEU A 72 -5.84 -16.66 -4.89
N MET A 73 -5.21 -17.59 -5.62
CA MET A 73 -5.65 -17.98 -6.96
C MET A 73 -7.08 -18.53 -6.96
N LYS A 74 -7.46 -19.29 -5.92
CA LYS A 74 -8.80 -19.85 -5.77
C LYS A 74 -9.88 -18.78 -5.55
N LEU A 75 -9.57 -17.69 -4.86
CA LEU A 75 -10.47 -16.54 -4.68
C LEU A 75 -10.56 -15.66 -5.94
N LYS A 76 -9.51 -15.65 -6.79
CA LYS A 76 -9.51 -14.93 -8.08
C LYS A 76 -10.31 -15.64 -9.17
N LEU A 77 -10.37 -16.97 -9.11
CA LEU A 77 -10.99 -17.81 -10.12
C LEU A 77 -11.93 -18.79 -9.44
N LEU A 78 -13.07 -18.28 -9.00
CA LEU A 78 -14.15 -19.12 -8.50
C LEU A 78 -14.58 -20.10 -9.60
N SER A 79 -14.77 -21.34 -9.20
CA SER A 79 -15.46 -22.35 -9.99
C SER A 79 -16.85 -21.83 -10.43
N ASN A 80 -17.37 -22.34 -11.54
CA ASN A 80 -18.76 -22.09 -11.94
C ASN A 80 -19.75 -22.37 -10.80
N GLU A 81 -19.50 -23.44 -10.03
CA GLU A 81 -20.31 -23.83 -8.87
C GLU A 81 -20.27 -22.76 -7.77
N GLY A 82 -19.07 -22.25 -7.44
CA GLY A 82 -18.91 -21.22 -6.41
C GLY A 82 -19.59 -19.90 -6.79
N ARG A 83 -19.63 -19.56 -8.08
CA ARG A 83 -20.37 -18.39 -8.56
C ARG A 83 -21.89 -18.55 -8.43
N GLN A 84 -22.42 -19.73 -8.69
CA GLN A 84 -23.85 -20.01 -8.54
C GLN A 84 -24.28 -19.99 -7.07
N GLU A 85 -23.45 -20.51 -6.17
CA GLU A 85 -23.67 -20.43 -4.73
C GLU A 85 -23.69 -18.96 -4.26
N GLU A 86 -22.71 -18.15 -4.69
CA GLU A 86 -22.66 -16.71 -4.41
C GLU A 86 -23.91 -15.96 -4.87
N GLU A 87 -24.37 -16.21 -6.11
CA GLU A 87 -25.62 -15.65 -6.65
C GLU A 87 -26.84 -16.04 -5.82
N GLN A 88 -26.93 -17.32 -5.39
CA GLN A 88 -28.04 -17.82 -4.59
C GLN A 88 -28.14 -17.11 -3.23
N TYR A 89 -27.00 -16.80 -2.61
CA TYR A 89 -26.95 -16.12 -1.31
C TYR A 89 -26.80 -14.59 -1.41
N GLY A 90 -26.68 -14.04 -2.63
CA GLY A 90 -26.52 -12.60 -2.86
C GLY A 90 -25.21 -12.03 -2.29
N VAL A 91 -24.16 -12.86 -2.19
CA VAL A 91 -22.84 -12.48 -1.68
C VAL A 91 -21.82 -12.54 -2.82
N SER A 92 -20.71 -11.80 -2.72
CA SER A 92 -19.59 -11.93 -3.65
C SER A 92 -18.30 -12.00 -2.85
N THR A 93 -17.50 -13.04 -3.08
CA THR A 93 -16.16 -13.18 -2.52
C THR A 93 -15.07 -12.85 -3.56
N GLU A 94 -15.46 -12.31 -4.72
CA GLU A 94 -14.53 -11.85 -5.74
C GLU A 94 -13.64 -10.75 -5.18
N LEU A 95 -12.36 -11.08 -4.99
CA LEU A 95 -11.36 -10.12 -4.55
C LEU A 95 -10.73 -9.44 -5.76
N THR A 96 -11.05 -8.16 -5.97
CA THR A 96 -10.23 -7.31 -6.83
C THR A 96 -8.92 -7.04 -6.12
N LEU A 97 -7.84 -7.70 -6.55
CA LEU A 97 -6.52 -7.32 -6.07
C LEU A 97 -6.21 -5.92 -6.57
N PHE A 98 -6.00 -4.99 -5.63
CA PHE A 98 -5.31 -3.76 -5.93
C PHE A 98 -3.89 -4.11 -6.39
N THR A 99 -3.70 -4.08 -7.71
CA THR A 99 -2.36 -4.08 -8.28
C THR A 99 -1.75 -2.71 -8.03
N ASP A 100 -0.44 -2.69 -7.79
CA ASP A 100 0.27 -1.44 -7.65
C ASP A 100 0.14 -0.63 -8.95
N PRO A 101 -0.49 0.56 -8.92
CA PRO A 101 -0.72 1.34 -10.13
C PRO A 101 0.59 1.92 -10.70
N TRP A 102 1.68 1.92 -9.94
CA TRP A 102 2.96 2.50 -10.32
C TRP A 102 3.80 1.51 -11.14
N THR A 103 3.54 1.50 -12.45
CA THR A 103 4.25 0.63 -13.41
C THR A 103 5.73 0.95 -13.56
N ILE A 104 6.14 2.19 -13.26
CA ILE A 104 7.54 2.63 -13.28
C ILE A 104 7.95 3.01 -11.87
N LYS A 105 8.89 2.25 -11.29
CA LYS A 105 9.52 2.57 -10.01
C LYS A 105 11.01 2.76 -10.21
N LYS A 106 11.55 3.82 -9.61
CA LYS A 106 12.97 4.11 -9.69
C LYS A 106 13.51 4.54 -8.33
N LYS A 107 14.60 3.90 -7.91
CA LYS A 107 15.43 4.39 -6.80
C LYS A 107 16.27 5.56 -7.29
N LEU A 108 16.09 6.73 -6.66
CA LEU A 108 16.85 7.93 -7.01
C LEU A 108 18.33 7.73 -6.70
N THR A 109 19.17 8.12 -7.66
CA THR A 109 20.63 8.08 -7.55
C THR A 109 21.20 9.48 -7.28
N ILE A 110 22.50 9.58 -7.00
CA ILE A 110 23.16 10.87 -6.75
C ILE A 110 23.00 11.80 -7.96
N SER A 111 23.06 11.28 -9.18
CA SER A 111 22.87 12.06 -10.41
C SER A 111 21.45 12.58 -10.60
N ASP A 112 20.44 11.93 -10.03
CA ASP A 112 19.06 12.42 -10.12
C ASP A 112 18.80 13.56 -9.13
N ARG A 113 19.59 13.60 -8.05
CA ARG A 113 19.50 14.60 -6.98
C ARG A 113 20.47 15.77 -7.17
N SER A 114 21.31 15.72 -8.20
CA SER A 114 22.27 16.78 -8.47
C SER A 114 21.58 18.00 -9.10
N ARG A 115 22.31 19.11 -9.22
CA ARG A 115 21.77 20.43 -9.66
C ARG A 115 21.21 20.44 -11.08
N GLN A 116 21.26 19.33 -11.80
CA GLN A 116 20.77 19.19 -13.15
C GLN A 116 19.25 18.94 -13.22
N ASN A 117 18.57 18.62 -12.11
CA ASN A 117 17.12 18.32 -12.09
C ASN A 117 16.71 17.33 -13.20
N CYS A 118 17.55 16.32 -13.43
CA CYS A 118 17.39 15.36 -14.52
C CYS A 118 17.14 13.97 -13.95
N LEU A 119 16.01 13.36 -14.31
CA LEU A 119 15.70 11.99 -13.94
C LEU A 119 16.13 11.02 -15.05
N LEU A 120 17.15 10.20 -14.78
CA LEU A 120 17.63 9.19 -15.75
C LEU A 120 16.76 7.94 -15.79
N LEU A 121 16.09 7.65 -16.90
CA LEU A 121 15.18 6.52 -17.01
C LEU A 121 15.79 5.38 -17.83
N ASN A 122 15.48 4.14 -17.40
CA ASN A 122 15.91 2.94 -18.09
C ASN A 122 15.24 2.84 -19.48
N PRO A 123 16.00 2.57 -20.56
CA PRO A 123 15.46 2.48 -21.91
C PRO A 123 14.32 1.49 -22.08
N ARG A 124 14.41 0.30 -21.46
CA ARG A 124 13.37 -0.73 -21.56
C ARG A 124 12.06 -0.26 -20.94
N THR A 125 12.15 0.35 -19.77
CA THR A 125 10.97 0.85 -19.03
C THR A 125 10.30 1.99 -19.79
N VAL A 126 11.07 2.96 -20.27
CA VAL A 126 10.54 4.09 -21.06
C VAL A 126 9.90 3.60 -22.35
N HIS A 127 10.53 2.65 -23.05
CA HIS A 127 9.97 2.11 -24.27
C HIS A 127 8.63 1.39 -24.04
N SER A 128 8.57 0.50 -23.05
CA SER A 128 7.38 -0.32 -22.78
C SER A 128 6.20 0.47 -22.22
N HIS A 129 6.45 1.52 -21.44
CA HIS A 129 5.42 2.22 -20.68
C HIS A 129 5.13 3.65 -21.15
N ILE A 130 6.00 4.24 -21.99
CA ILE A 130 5.83 5.61 -22.48
C ILE A 130 5.84 5.62 -24.00
N VAL A 131 6.97 5.29 -24.64
CA VAL A 131 7.17 5.50 -26.09
C VAL A 131 6.20 4.70 -26.94
N ARG A 132 5.90 3.45 -26.56
CA ARG A 132 4.95 2.59 -27.29
C ARG A 132 3.56 3.22 -27.46
N TYR A 133 3.16 4.11 -26.55
CA TYR A 133 1.84 4.75 -26.55
C TYR A 133 1.84 6.13 -27.21
N LEU A 134 2.99 6.62 -27.65
CA LEU A 134 3.09 7.89 -28.37
C LEU A 134 2.71 7.72 -29.85
N PRO A 135 2.20 8.76 -30.52
CA PRO A 135 2.07 8.78 -31.97
C PRO A 135 3.42 8.57 -32.66
N GLU A 136 3.43 7.96 -33.86
CA GLU A 136 4.65 7.61 -34.60
C GLU A 136 5.61 8.79 -34.78
N VAL A 137 5.07 9.99 -35.06
CA VAL A 137 5.85 11.23 -35.18
C VAL A 137 6.63 11.52 -33.90
N ASN A 138 5.98 11.39 -32.75
CA ASN A 138 6.59 11.65 -31.45
C ASN A 138 7.58 10.56 -31.05
N GLN A 139 7.29 9.29 -31.41
CA GLN A 139 8.25 8.20 -31.22
C GLN A 139 9.56 8.47 -31.97
N LYS A 140 9.47 8.95 -33.21
CA LYS A 140 10.63 9.29 -34.03
C LYS A 140 11.43 10.45 -33.41
N MET A 141 10.77 11.52 -32.99
CA MET A 141 11.42 12.66 -32.30
C MET A 141 12.18 12.21 -31.04
N VAL A 142 11.57 11.36 -30.23
CA VAL A 142 12.19 10.81 -29.01
C VAL A 142 13.38 9.92 -29.37
N HIS A 143 13.27 9.09 -30.41
CA HIS A 143 14.33 8.20 -30.85
C HIS A 143 15.55 8.94 -31.41
N GLU A 144 15.32 10.02 -32.16
CA GLU A 144 16.34 10.89 -32.76
C GLU A 144 17.01 11.81 -31.73
N GLY A 145 16.46 11.88 -30.51
CA GLY A 145 17.01 12.71 -29.43
C GLY A 145 16.63 14.19 -29.55
N SER A 146 15.69 14.54 -30.42
CA SER A 146 15.14 15.89 -30.55
C SER A 146 14.38 16.34 -29.30
N GLY A 147 14.00 15.39 -28.44
CA GLY A 147 13.24 15.63 -27.22
C GLY A 147 11.74 15.73 -27.49
N LEU A 148 10.95 15.45 -26.47
CA LEU A 148 9.49 15.54 -26.49
C LEU A 148 9.01 16.16 -25.18
N THR A 149 8.25 17.25 -25.27
CA THR A 149 7.55 17.80 -24.10
C THR A 149 6.39 16.87 -23.75
N VAL A 150 6.36 16.44 -22.49
CA VAL A 150 5.33 15.58 -21.92
C VAL A 150 4.73 16.22 -20.68
N ASP A 151 3.43 16.03 -20.50
CA ASP A 151 2.72 16.43 -19.30
C ASP A 151 2.87 15.35 -18.22
N VAL A 152 3.32 15.74 -17.04
CA VAL A 152 3.53 14.87 -15.88
C VAL A 152 2.62 15.33 -14.77
N TYR A 153 1.62 14.50 -14.46
CA TYR A 153 0.68 14.74 -13.37
C TYR A 153 1.28 14.29 -12.03
N ASP A 154 1.37 15.21 -11.08
CA ASP A 154 1.76 14.91 -9.71
C ASP A 154 0.53 14.65 -8.83
N HIS A 155 0.38 13.40 -8.39
CA HIS A 155 -0.72 12.98 -7.53
C HIS A 155 -0.69 13.58 -6.12
N ASN A 156 0.45 14.09 -5.64
CA ASN A 156 0.54 14.69 -4.31
C ASN A 156 0.06 16.15 -4.30
N THR A 157 0.40 16.91 -5.35
CA THR A 157 0.05 18.33 -5.47
C THR A 157 -1.19 18.57 -6.33
N HIS A 158 -1.67 17.55 -7.04
CA HIS A 158 -2.75 17.65 -8.04
C HIS A 158 -2.45 18.66 -9.15
N THR A 159 -1.16 18.81 -9.51
CA THR A 159 -0.72 19.71 -10.57
C THR A 159 -0.12 18.94 -11.74
N THR A 160 -0.09 19.58 -12.91
CA THR A 160 0.55 19.03 -14.11
C THR A 160 1.78 19.86 -14.45
N HIS A 161 2.91 19.20 -14.65
CA HIS A 161 4.18 19.82 -14.99
C HIS A 161 4.60 19.42 -16.40
N GLN A 162 5.01 20.39 -17.20
CA GLN A 162 5.61 20.12 -18.50
C GLN A 162 7.08 19.77 -18.32
N MET A 163 7.46 18.57 -18.75
CA MET A 163 8.82 18.08 -18.68
C MET A 163 9.30 17.66 -20.07
N LEU A 164 10.60 17.77 -20.32
CA LEU A 164 11.25 17.36 -21.55
C LEU A 164 11.80 15.94 -21.42
N LEU A 165 11.26 15.02 -22.21
CA LEU A 165 11.75 13.64 -22.36
C LEU A 165 12.71 13.56 -23.55
N THR A 166 13.98 13.26 -23.29
CA THR A 166 15.02 13.19 -24.31
C THR A 166 15.85 11.92 -24.19
N LYS A 167 16.18 11.30 -25.32
CA LYS A 167 17.12 10.18 -25.38
C LYS A 167 18.56 10.69 -25.43
N LEU A 168 19.41 10.21 -24.54
CA LEU A 168 20.83 10.51 -24.56
C LEU A 168 21.53 9.75 -25.68
N THR A 169 22.37 10.46 -26.44
CA THR A 169 23.19 9.89 -27.51
C THR A 169 24.18 8.85 -26.99
N LYS A 170 24.77 9.09 -25.82
CA LYS A 170 25.70 8.17 -25.17
C LYS A 170 24.95 7.26 -24.19
N GLY A 171 24.99 5.95 -24.45
CA GLY A 171 24.39 4.93 -23.57
C GLY A 171 22.89 4.70 -23.75
N GLY A 172 22.19 5.52 -24.55
CA GLY A 172 20.79 5.30 -24.94
C GLY A 172 19.76 5.48 -23.84
N SER A 173 20.17 5.86 -22.63
CA SER A 173 19.30 6.21 -21.51
C SER A 173 18.41 7.39 -21.86
N TYR A 174 17.23 7.45 -21.23
CA TYR A 174 16.36 8.61 -21.36
C TYR A 174 16.54 9.55 -20.18
N VAL A 175 16.30 10.83 -20.39
CA VAL A 175 16.28 11.85 -19.36
C VAL A 175 14.94 12.54 -19.40
N LEU A 176 14.33 12.67 -18.24
CA LEU A 176 13.20 13.57 -18.01
C LEU A 176 13.73 14.79 -17.25
N SER A 177 13.59 15.97 -17.83
CA SER A 177 14.20 17.21 -17.32
C SER A 177 13.24 18.39 -17.44
N GLY A 178 13.44 19.42 -16.62
CA GLY A 178 12.49 20.53 -16.51
C GLY A 178 11.39 20.22 -15.50
N GLY A 179 10.83 21.27 -14.90
CA GLY A 179 10.02 21.19 -13.67
C GLY A 179 10.48 22.25 -12.68
#